data_AF-A0ABD3N5J9-F1
#
_entry.id   AF-A0ABD3N5J9-F1
#
_cell.length_a   1.000
_cell.length_b   1.000
_cell.length_c   1.000
_cell.angle_alpha   90.00
_cell.angle_beta   90.00
_cell.angle_gamma   90.00
#
_symmetry.space_group_name_H-M   'P 1'
#
loop_
_entity.id
_entity.type
_entity.pdbx_description
1 polymer ?
#
loop_
_entity_poly.entity_id
_entity_poly.type
_entity_poly.pdbx_seq_one_letter_code
_entity_poly.pdbx_strand_id
1 'polypeptide(L)'
;MMNNYHHPINLPRNLGSKSSKSFKPSPGGAGGSFFFPKAQDNVCAGKADRINADRPNKVCADLSVAQPQAGANVTLGFKGSMPMNGVTVSQNPFYKSGMCPVNVHWHLGAEHYSYGQYDEAGFGPQNTDNQKHRDMSSGVIVGEVASSSSSGEAERLGFRCRHYDSKNPSFTKPYKWKHCSGMVVGETYEVHWPHSAAGACGTVDQYQTPFRDGVFCNLTPEQVDGMLGQDIANSVGVQAQVFTIINDESYFYPDLIKGMVTYKVRDMGTDVTFYSGSTTGQTVNNTMCSQYTPITWQVDRKCHLISASSFDKLCLDMKMQRDDMSEDLHPHGSRELVTNNLAADNQQFAGDRDRKKNLRRE
;
A
#
# COMPACT_ATOMS: atom_id res chain seq x y z
N MET A 1 -49.39 -0.29 0.48
CA MET A 1 -49.64 -1.66 -0.02
C MET A 1 -48.43 -2.49 0.32
N MET A 2 -48.61 -3.41 1.26
CA MET A 2 -47.60 -4.34 1.77
C MET A 2 -47.38 -5.47 0.76
N ASN A 3 -46.17 -6.05 0.72
CA ASN A 3 -46.05 -7.51 0.79
C ASN A 3 -44.66 -7.93 1.27
N ASN A 4 -44.66 -8.52 2.48
CA ASN A 4 -43.59 -9.26 3.11
C ASN A 4 -43.58 -10.70 2.57
N TYR A 5 -42.40 -11.26 2.34
CA TYR A 5 -42.23 -12.72 2.23
C TYR A 5 -41.57 -13.24 3.52
N HIS A 6 -42.37 -13.93 4.33
CA HIS A 6 -41.92 -14.79 5.43
C HIS A 6 -42.24 -16.24 5.07
N HIS A 7 -41.24 -17.12 5.13
CA HIS A 7 -41.46 -18.57 5.17
C HIS A 7 -41.24 -19.07 6.61
N PRO A 8 -42.20 -19.84 7.18
CA PRO A 8 -42.08 -20.39 8.53
C PRO A 8 -41.40 -21.77 8.51
N ILE A 9 -40.49 -22.01 9.46
CA ILE A 9 -39.90 -23.32 9.73
C ILE A 9 -40.60 -23.93 10.94
N ASN A 10 -41.19 -25.11 10.73
CA ASN A 10 -41.83 -25.94 11.75
C ASN A 10 -40.79 -26.60 12.67
N LEU A 11 -40.95 -26.43 13.99
CA LEU A 11 -40.28 -27.20 15.02
C LEU A 11 -41.22 -28.28 15.56
N PRO A 12 -40.82 -29.57 15.60
CA PRO A 12 -41.53 -30.55 16.41
C PRO A 12 -41.02 -30.54 17.85
N ARG A 13 -41.96 -30.44 18.80
CA ARG A 13 -41.77 -30.73 20.22
C ARG A 13 -41.93 -32.24 20.48
N ASN A 14 -41.22 -32.66 21.53
CA ASN A 14 -41.59 -33.67 22.53
C ASN A 14 -41.18 -35.14 22.28
N LEU A 15 -40.23 -35.66 23.08
CA LEU A 15 -40.47 -36.44 24.32
C LEU A 15 -39.24 -37.29 24.69
N GLY A 16 -38.93 -37.36 26.00
CA GLY A 16 -38.24 -38.52 26.57
C GLY A 16 -37.08 -38.21 27.51
N SER A 17 -37.38 -38.07 28.80
CA SER A 17 -36.39 -38.19 29.87
C SER A 17 -35.85 -39.63 29.95
N LYS A 18 -34.55 -39.79 30.22
CA LYS A 18 -34.01 -40.88 31.05
C LYS A 18 -32.51 -40.70 31.35
N SER A 19 -32.24 -40.54 32.65
CA SER A 19 -31.17 -41.15 33.42
C SER A 19 -29.71 -41.06 32.92
N SER A 20 -28.93 -40.28 33.66
CA SER A 20 -27.50 -40.42 33.87
C SER A 20 -27.07 -41.88 34.10
N LYS A 21 -26.09 -42.37 33.33
CA LYS A 21 -25.20 -43.46 33.75
C LYS A 21 -23.77 -43.13 33.33
N SER A 22 -22.91 -43.08 34.34
CA SER A 22 -21.45 -43.01 34.25
C SER A 22 -20.90 -44.21 33.48
N PHE A 23 -19.99 -43.97 32.54
CA PHE A 23 -19.13 -45.02 31.98
C PHE A 23 -17.67 -44.57 32.03
N LYS A 24 -16.85 -45.36 32.75
CA LYS A 24 -15.39 -45.24 32.81
C LYS A 24 -14.78 -45.65 31.45
N PRO A 25 -13.59 -45.14 31.08
CA PRO A 25 -13.02 -45.37 29.76
C PRO A 25 -12.41 -46.78 29.65
N SER A 26 -12.49 -47.38 28.47
CA SER A 26 -11.63 -48.49 28.05
C SER A 26 -10.89 -48.11 26.75
N PRO A 27 -9.68 -48.62 26.54
CA PRO A 27 -8.71 -48.03 25.63
C PRO A 27 -8.81 -48.58 24.21
N GLY A 28 -8.52 -47.72 23.24
CA GLY A 28 -8.12 -48.12 21.89
C GLY A 28 -9.28 -48.47 20.95
N GLY A 29 -9.48 -47.64 19.93
CA GLY A 29 -10.36 -47.96 18.81
C GLY A 29 -10.71 -46.72 18.01
N ALA A 30 -10.18 -46.66 16.79
CA ALA A 30 -10.32 -45.60 15.80
C ALA A 30 -11.73 -44.99 15.73
N GLY A 31 -11.82 -43.67 15.92
CA GLY A 31 -13.01 -42.88 15.65
C GLY A 31 -12.58 -41.62 14.90
N GLY A 32 -12.94 -41.54 13.62
CA GLY A 32 -12.64 -40.42 12.74
C GLY A 32 -13.03 -39.11 13.39
N SER A 33 -12.05 -38.22 13.58
CA SER A 33 -12.34 -36.83 13.89
C SER A 33 -13.15 -36.26 12.73
N PHE A 34 -14.26 -35.61 13.06
CA PHE A 34 -14.84 -34.61 12.17
C PHE A 34 -13.70 -33.73 11.66
N PHE A 35 -13.42 -33.84 10.37
CA PHE A 35 -12.36 -33.11 9.68
C PHE A 35 -12.74 -31.62 9.71
N PHE A 36 -12.35 -30.91 10.77
CA PHE A 36 -11.87 -29.56 10.55
C PHE A 36 -10.61 -29.74 9.70
N PRO A 37 -10.56 -29.26 8.45
CA PRO A 37 -9.30 -29.24 7.73
C PRO A 37 -8.30 -28.53 8.65
N LYS A 38 -7.14 -29.16 8.89
CA LYS A 38 -5.99 -28.44 9.45
C LYS A 38 -5.89 -27.14 8.67
N ALA A 39 -5.74 -26.00 9.36
CA ALA A 39 -5.46 -24.74 8.69
C ALA A 39 -4.38 -25.03 7.64
N GLN A 40 -4.72 -24.92 6.36
CA GLN A 40 -3.74 -25.13 5.31
C GLN A 40 -2.63 -24.11 5.54
N ASP A 41 -1.37 -24.53 5.45
CA ASP A 41 -0.24 -23.63 5.62
C ASP A 41 -0.36 -22.46 4.62
N ASN A 42 0.04 -21.25 5.04
CA ASN A 42 0.16 -20.07 4.17
C ASN A 42 1.01 -20.43 2.94
N VAL A 43 0.38 -20.53 1.76
CA VAL A 43 1.08 -20.99 0.55
C VAL A 43 2.03 -19.94 -0.01
N CYS A 44 1.85 -18.68 0.38
CA CYS A 44 2.70 -17.55 -0.02
C CYS A 44 3.83 -17.26 0.98
N ALA A 45 3.72 -17.72 2.22
CA ALA A 45 4.72 -17.44 3.25
C ALA A 45 6.13 -17.93 2.86
N GLY A 46 7.12 -17.06 3.03
CA GLY A 46 8.54 -17.33 2.77
C GLY A 46 8.89 -17.52 1.29
N LYS A 47 8.03 -17.07 0.37
CA LYS A 47 8.31 -17.10 -1.08
C LYS A 47 9.36 -16.08 -1.47
N ALA A 48 9.33 -14.91 -0.84
CA ALA A 48 10.31 -13.87 -0.96
C ALA A 48 11.72 -14.40 -0.68
N ASP A 49 11.94 -15.09 0.42
CA ASP A 49 13.27 -15.57 0.83
C ASP A 49 13.91 -16.48 -0.22
N ARG A 50 13.10 -17.29 -0.91
CA ARG A 50 13.58 -18.20 -1.97
C ARG A 50 14.01 -17.48 -3.25
N ILE A 51 13.46 -16.30 -3.50
CA ILE A 51 13.64 -15.53 -4.75
C ILE A 51 14.55 -14.31 -4.55
N ASN A 52 14.60 -13.78 -3.33
CA ASN A 52 15.22 -12.50 -3.00
C ASN A 52 16.63 -12.64 -2.44
N ALA A 53 17.06 -13.85 -2.06
CA ALA A 53 18.40 -14.09 -1.50
C ALA A 53 19.52 -13.45 -2.34
N ASP A 54 19.34 -13.37 -3.67
CA ASP A 54 20.33 -12.85 -4.60
C ASP A 54 20.06 -11.40 -5.09
N ARG A 55 19.03 -10.72 -4.56
CA ARG A 55 18.62 -9.36 -4.99
C ARG A 55 18.58 -8.33 -3.84
N PRO A 56 19.69 -8.11 -3.11
CA PRO A 56 19.76 -7.06 -2.09
C PRO A 56 19.72 -5.66 -2.73
N ASN A 57 19.48 -4.60 -1.95
CA ASN A 57 19.72 -3.25 -2.43
C ASN A 57 21.21 -3.10 -2.80
N LYS A 58 21.52 -2.34 -3.85
CA LYS A 58 22.90 -2.12 -4.32
C LYS A 58 23.16 -0.64 -4.53
N VAL A 59 24.43 -0.24 -4.49
CA VAL A 59 24.83 1.10 -4.91
C VAL A 59 24.36 1.32 -6.34
N CYS A 60 23.66 2.41 -6.60
CA CYS A 60 23.05 2.71 -7.90
C CYS A 60 24.09 2.69 -9.04
N ALA A 61 25.31 3.15 -8.76
CA ALA A 61 26.41 3.16 -9.71
C ALA A 61 26.99 1.75 -10.00
N ASP A 62 26.77 0.79 -9.12
CA ASP A 62 27.28 -0.59 -9.24
C ASP A 62 26.28 -1.52 -9.95
N LEU A 63 25.10 -1.01 -10.33
CA LEU A 63 24.14 -1.75 -11.13
C LEU A 63 24.68 -1.92 -12.55
N SER A 64 24.71 -3.16 -13.04
CA SER A 64 25.14 -3.48 -14.41
C SER A 64 24.25 -2.82 -15.47
N VAL A 65 22.99 -2.53 -15.10
CA VAL A 65 22.01 -1.83 -15.91
C VAL A 65 21.37 -0.75 -15.04
N ALA A 66 21.36 0.49 -15.52
CA ALA A 66 20.65 1.58 -14.85
C ALA A 66 19.15 1.27 -14.76
N GLN A 67 18.57 1.45 -13.58
CA GLN A 67 17.23 0.98 -13.26
C GLN A 67 16.40 2.07 -12.55
N PRO A 68 15.14 2.31 -12.96
CA PRO A 68 14.37 3.42 -12.43
C PRO A 68 14.00 3.17 -10.98
N GLN A 69 14.02 4.25 -10.20
CA GLN A 69 13.65 4.23 -8.79
C GLN A 69 12.30 4.93 -8.56
N ALA A 70 11.55 4.46 -7.56
CA ALA A 70 10.25 5.03 -7.18
C ALA A 70 10.35 6.02 -6.01
N GLY A 71 9.31 6.83 -5.78
CA GLY A 71 9.36 8.03 -4.95
C GLY A 71 9.80 9.25 -5.75
N ALA A 72 9.32 9.35 -6.99
CA ALA A 72 9.68 10.41 -7.93
C ALA A 72 8.75 11.64 -7.84
N ASN A 73 9.13 12.70 -8.55
CA ASN A 73 8.21 13.79 -8.84
C ASN A 73 7.12 13.29 -9.81
N VAL A 74 5.87 13.47 -9.42
CA VAL A 74 4.68 13.09 -10.19
C VAL A 74 3.84 14.28 -10.61
N THR A 75 4.34 15.51 -10.43
CA THR A 75 3.72 16.75 -10.90
C THR A 75 3.34 16.65 -12.38
N LEU A 76 2.19 17.21 -12.76
CA LEU A 76 1.74 17.19 -14.14
C LEU A 76 2.81 17.77 -15.08
N GLY A 77 3.18 17.01 -16.10
CA GLY A 77 4.20 17.40 -17.07
C GLY A 77 5.64 17.08 -16.66
N PHE A 78 5.90 16.62 -15.43
CA PHE A 78 7.22 16.16 -15.04
C PHE A 78 7.63 14.91 -15.85
N LYS A 79 8.89 14.88 -16.24
CA LYS A 79 9.55 13.75 -16.89
C LYS A 79 10.91 13.54 -16.25
N GLY A 80 11.19 12.31 -15.83
CA GLY A 80 12.53 11.93 -15.42
C GLY A 80 13.48 11.86 -16.61
N SER A 81 14.76 11.62 -16.33
CA SER A 81 15.83 11.56 -17.33
C SER A 81 16.33 10.14 -17.60
N MET A 82 15.86 9.14 -16.84
CA MET A 82 16.32 7.76 -17.04
C MET A 82 15.59 7.10 -18.21
N PRO A 83 16.30 6.68 -19.26
CA PRO A 83 15.68 6.08 -20.43
C PRO A 83 15.11 4.70 -20.12
N MET A 84 13.82 4.51 -20.39
CA MET A 84 13.15 3.23 -20.17
C MET A 84 13.28 2.23 -21.33
N ASN A 85 14.00 2.60 -22.40
CA ASN A 85 14.39 1.72 -23.50
C ASN A 85 13.23 0.87 -24.08
N GLY A 86 12.03 1.47 -24.19
CA GLY A 86 10.85 0.81 -24.75
C GLY A 86 9.93 0.13 -23.74
N VAL A 87 10.29 0.05 -22.45
CA VAL A 87 9.38 -0.41 -21.40
C VAL A 87 8.21 0.57 -21.23
N THR A 88 7.00 0.04 -21.35
CA THR A 88 5.74 0.78 -21.22
C THR A 88 5.04 0.45 -19.91
N VAL A 89 4.23 1.41 -19.43
CA VAL A 89 3.48 1.29 -18.18
C VAL A 89 2.00 1.04 -18.44
N SER A 90 1.38 0.19 -17.61
CA SER A 90 -0.06 -0.04 -17.68
C SER A 90 -0.83 1.13 -17.09
N GLN A 91 -1.67 1.75 -17.92
CA GLN A 91 -2.65 2.75 -17.47
C GLN A 91 -4.01 2.14 -17.06
N ASN A 92 -4.17 0.83 -17.20
CA ASN A 92 -5.39 0.16 -16.73
C ASN A 92 -5.34 0.03 -15.21
N PRO A 93 -6.47 0.21 -14.50
CA PRO A 93 -6.55 -0.19 -13.09
C PRO A 93 -6.09 -1.65 -12.94
N PHE A 94 -5.26 -1.94 -11.94
CA PHE A 94 -4.63 -3.26 -11.80
C PHE A 94 -5.60 -4.43 -11.72
N TYR A 95 -6.77 -4.24 -11.09
CA TYR A 95 -7.82 -5.27 -11.06
C TYR A 95 -8.33 -5.67 -12.46
N LYS A 96 -8.23 -4.79 -13.47
CA LYS A 96 -8.55 -5.10 -14.88
C LYS A 96 -7.40 -5.77 -15.62
N SER A 97 -6.21 -5.79 -15.03
CA SER A 97 -5.00 -6.43 -15.58
C SER A 97 -4.73 -7.80 -14.95
N GLY A 98 -5.70 -8.38 -14.23
CA GLY A 98 -5.53 -9.68 -13.57
C GLY A 98 -4.66 -9.63 -12.31
N MET A 99 -4.42 -8.45 -11.75
CA MET A 99 -3.63 -8.26 -10.53
C MET A 99 -4.54 -7.93 -9.35
N CYS A 100 -4.22 -8.46 -8.17
CA CYS A 100 -4.86 -8.09 -6.91
C CYS A 100 -3.87 -7.38 -5.99
N PRO A 101 -4.34 -6.54 -5.06
CA PRO A 101 -3.48 -6.04 -3.99
C PRO A 101 -3.04 -7.22 -3.12
N VAL A 102 -1.73 -7.33 -2.90
CA VAL A 102 -1.13 -8.41 -2.11
C VAL A 102 -0.61 -7.93 -0.76
N ASN A 103 -0.67 -6.64 -0.51
CA ASN A 103 -0.33 -5.98 0.75
C ASN A 103 -0.92 -4.57 0.73
N VAL A 104 -0.92 -3.93 1.89
CA VAL A 104 -1.10 -2.49 2.05
C VAL A 104 -0.20 -2.04 3.18
N HIS A 105 0.54 -0.96 2.96
CA HIS A 105 1.33 -0.28 3.98
C HIS A 105 1.31 1.21 3.69
N TRP A 106 1.83 2.02 4.61
CA TRP A 106 1.91 3.45 4.40
C TRP A 106 3.15 4.06 5.01
N HIS A 107 3.56 5.18 4.40
CA HIS A 107 4.70 5.96 4.82
C HIS A 107 4.27 7.22 5.57
N LEU A 108 5.10 7.67 6.51
CA LEU A 108 4.97 8.95 7.19
C LEU A 108 5.36 10.08 6.24
N GLY A 109 4.38 10.90 5.86
CA GLY A 109 4.51 11.82 4.73
C GLY A 109 4.46 11.10 3.38
N ALA A 110 4.57 11.87 2.31
CA ALA A 110 4.69 11.38 0.95
C ALA A 110 6.15 11.20 0.54
N GLU A 111 6.46 10.04 0.01
CA GLU A 111 7.71 9.73 -0.67
C GLU A 111 7.73 10.37 -2.06
N HIS A 112 6.58 10.44 -2.71
CA HIS A 112 6.41 11.15 -3.98
C HIS A 112 6.29 12.65 -3.78
N TYR A 113 6.61 13.41 -4.83
CA TYR A 113 6.44 14.87 -4.86
C TYR A 113 5.36 15.29 -5.87
N SER A 114 4.44 16.16 -5.48
CA SER A 114 3.46 16.77 -6.37
C SER A 114 3.26 18.24 -6.02
N TYR A 115 3.73 19.12 -6.91
CA TYR A 115 3.68 20.55 -6.72
C TYR A 115 2.24 21.04 -6.48
N GLY A 116 2.06 21.79 -5.41
CA GLY A 116 0.78 22.31 -4.96
C GLY A 116 -0.10 21.31 -4.19
N GLN A 117 0.33 20.07 -4.00
CA GLN A 117 -0.47 19.00 -3.38
C GLN A 117 0.24 18.41 -2.16
N TYR A 118 1.40 17.80 -2.38
CA TYR A 118 2.27 17.27 -1.34
C TYR A 118 3.71 17.61 -1.71
N ASP A 119 4.22 18.66 -1.07
CA ASP A 119 5.46 19.33 -1.44
C ASP A 119 6.09 20.03 -0.24
N GLU A 120 7.13 20.84 -0.49
CA GLU A 120 7.84 21.57 0.56
C GLU A 120 6.97 22.60 1.29
N ALA A 121 5.81 23.01 0.78
CA ALA A 121 4.93 23.94 1.46
C ALA A 121 3.90 23.24 2.36
N GLY A 122 3.89 21.90 2.38
CA GLY A 122 3.08 21.11 3.29
C GLY A 122 3.46 21.28 4.76
N PHE A 123 2.49 21.07 5.64
CA PHE A 123 2.68 21.18 7.08
C PHE A 123 1.74 20.26 7.86
N GLY A 124 2.09 19.97 9.10
CA GLY A 124 1.37 19.02 9.95
C GLY A 124 1.50 19.35 11.44
N PRO A 125 0.95 18.50 12.33
CA PRO A 125 0.86 18.74 13.76
C PRO A 125 2.20 18.96 14.47
N GLN A 126 3.28 18.38 13.94
CA GLN A 126 4.61 18.38 14.56
C GLN A 126 5.60 19.37 13.93
N ASN A 127 5.12 20.45 13.31
CA ASN A 127 6.01 21.53 12.92
C ASN A 127 6.51 22.27 14.16
N THR A 128 7.65 21.84 14.72
CA THR A 128 8.40 22.65 15.70
C THR A 128 9.12 23.80 14.97
N ASP A 129 9.41 24.89 15.69
CA ASP A 129 10.13 26.08 15.20
C ASP A 129 11.50 25.76 14.52
N ASN A 130 12.02 24.55 14.69
CA ASN A 130 13.27 24.07 14.10
C ASN A 130 13.19 23.73 12.60
N GLN A 131 12.01 23.78 11.97
CA GLN A 131 11.89 23.71 10.50
C GLN A 131 12.25 25.01 9.77
N LYS A 132 12.69 26.06 10.50
CA LYS A 132 13.16 27.33 9.93
C LYS A 132 14.53 27.25 9.24
N HIS A 133 15.28 26.16 9.41
CA HIS A 133 16.56 25.92 8.74
C HIS A 133 16.41 24.85 7.65
N ARG A 134 15.79 25.23 6.54
CA ARG A 134 15.61 24.38 5.36
C ARG A 134 16.87 24.39 4.50
N ASP A 135 17.41 23.22 4.22
CA ASP A 135 18.02 22.99 2.92
C ASP A 135 16.90 22.60 1.94
N MET A 136 16.42 23.59 1.19
CA MET A 136 15.37 23.38 0.18
C MET A 136 15.85 22.56 -1.04
N SER A 137 17.14 22.21 -1.11
CA SER A 137 17.70 21.47 -2.24
C SER A 137 17.66 19.94 -2.09
N SER A 138 17.52 19.43 -0.86
CA SER A 138 17.62 17.99 -0.56
C SER A 138 16.28 17.28 -0.29
N GLY A 139 15.16 18.01 -0.21
CA GLY A 139 13.84 17.40 0.04
C GLY A 139 13.75 16.61 1.36
N VAL A 140 14.65 16.88 2.31
CA VAL A 140 14.69 16.23 3.62
C VAL A 140 13.87 17.07 4.61
N ILE A 141 12.72 16.57 5.04
CA ILE A 141 12.03 17.10 6.22
C ILE A 141 12.47 16.23 7.41
N VAL A 142 13.45 16.69 8.18
CA VAL A 142 13.78 16.04 9.47
C VAL A 142 12.75 16.53 10.50
N GLY A 143 11.60 15.85 10.53
CA GLY A 143 10.67 15.94 11.65
C GLY A 143 10.77 14.65 12.44
N GLU A 144 11.30 14.70 13.66
CA GLU A 144 11.18 13.60 14.62
C GLU A 144 9.69 13.43 14.96
N VAL A 145 8.99 12.58 14.22
CA VAL A 145 7.82 11.92 14.80
C VAL A 145 8.39 10.83 15.68
N ALA A 146 8.28 11.01 16.99
CA ALA A 146 8.65 9.99 17.97
C ALA A 146 8.01 8.66 17.57
N SER A 147 8.80 7.83 16.90
CA SER A 147 8.35 6.58 16.34
C SER A 147 8.05 5.64 17.50
N SER A 148 6.88 5.01 17.47
CA SER A 148 6.63 3.83 18.29
C SER A 148 7.29 2.58 17.69
N SER A 149 8.25 2.72 16.76
CA SER A 149 9.02 1.60 16.23
C SER A 149 9.85 0.99 17.35
N SER A 150 9.82 -0.34 17.41
CA SER A 150 10.69 -1.14 18.26
C SER A 150 12.17 -1.05 17.88
N SER A 151 12.51 -0.35 16.78
CA SER A 151 13.87 -0.18 16.25
C SER A 151 14.63 1.01 16.84
N GLY A 152 13.95 1.96 17.51
CA GLY A 152 14.61 3.12 18.13
C GLY A 152 15.17 4.17 17.16
N GLU A 153 15.04 3.96 15.84
CA GLU A 153 15.35 4.95 14.80
C GLU A 153 14.09 5.76 14.45
N ALA A 154 14.24 7.08 14.35
CA ALA A 154 13.14 7.96 14.01
C ALA A 154 12.76 7.78 12.53
N GLU A 155 11.47 7.59 12.26
CA GLU A 155 10.99 7.48 10.90
C GLU A 155 11.23 8.80 10.14
N ARG A 156 12.02 8.76 9.06
CA ARG A 156 12.20 9.88 8.13
C ARG A 156 10.83 10.32 7.62
N LEU A 157 10.52 11.59 7.83
CA LEU A 157 9.30 12.22 7.35
C LEU A 157 9.44 12.64 5.88
N GLY A 158 8.41 12.33 5.09
CA GLY A 158 8.26 12.75 3.68
C GLY A 158 7.59 14.12 3.52
N PHE A 159 7.17 14.43 2.29
CA PHE A 159 6.39 15.64 2.01
C PHE A 159 5.03 15.60 2.70
N ARG A 160 4.47 16.76 3.02
CA ARG A 160 3.16 16.86 3.65
C ARG A 160 2.16 17.51 2.72
N CYS A 161 0.90 17.26 2.98
CA CYS A 161 -0.17 17.99 2.33
C CYS A 161 -0.32 19.40 2.90
N ARG A 162 -1.09 20.22 2.19
CA ARG A 162 -1.41 21.60 2.59
C ARG A 162 -2.75 21.72 3.33
N HIS A 163 -3.35 20.60 3.75
CA HIS A 163 -4.69 20.57 4.34
C HIS A 163 -4.74 20.88 5.83
N TYR A 164 -3.65 20.63 6.57
CA TYR A 164 -3.64 20.76 8.03
C TYR A 164 -4.05 22.17 8.47
N ASP A 165 -4.94 22.27 9.47
CA ASP A 165 -5.32 23.54 10.09
C ASP A 165 -5.38 23.36 11.60
N SER A 166 -4.45 24.00 12.31
CA SER A 166 -4.36 23.94 13.77
C SER A 166 -5.55 24.58 14.49
N LYS A 167 -6.35 25.39 13.79
CA LYS A 167 -7.58 26.00 14.34
C LYS A 167 -8.80 25.12 14.16
N ASN A 168 -8.74 24.11 13.29
CA ASN A 168 -9.86 23.21 13.03
C ASN A 168 -9.75 21.96 13.91
N PRO A 169 -10.75 21.68 14.78
CA PRO A 169 -10.75 20.51 15.65
C PRO A 169 -10.66 19.16 14.94
N SER A 170 -11.09 19.03 13.68
CA SER A 170 -10.96 17.77 12.94
C SER A 170 -9.50 17.37 12.72
N PHE A 171 -8.58 18.34 12.66
CA PHE A 171 -7.15 18.09 12.47
C PHE A 171 -6.38 17.95 13.79
N THR A 172 -6.97 18.34 14.93
CA THR A 172 -6.25 18.43 16.21
C THR A 172 -6.82 17.55 17.30
N LYS A 173 -8.11 17.19 17.23
CA LYS A 173 -8.75 16.32 18.23
C LYS A 173 -8.19 14.90 18.12
N PRO A 174 -7.57 14.36 19.18
CA PRO A 174 -7.02 13.01 19.16
C PRO A 174 -8.09 11.96 18.82
N TYR A 175 -7.71 10.97 18.03
CA TYR A 175 -8.49 9.76 17.78
C TYR A 175 -8.00 8.64 18.70
N LYS A 176 -8.93 7.82 19.23
CA LYS A 176 -8.60 6.70 20.10
C LYS A 176 -8.35 5.45 19.25
N TRP A 177 -7.12 5.31 18.76
CA TRP A 177 -6.66 4.15 18.00
C TRP A 177 -6.84 2.85 18.79
N LYS A 178 -7.37 1.82 18.13
CA LYS A 178 -7.52 0.47 18.71
C LYS A 178 -6.66 -0.56 18.00
N HIS A 179 -6.39 -0.35 16.71
CA HIS A 179 -5.80 -1.34 15.84
C HIS A 179 -4.45 -0.87 15.28
N CYS A 180 -4.37 0.37 14.78
CA CYS A 180 -3.11 0.96 14.34
C CYS A 180 -2.25 1.46 15.51
N SER A 181 -0.95 1.54 15.29
CA SER A 181 0.02 2.22 16.16
C SER A 181 0.77 3.33 15.40
N GLY A 182 1.36 4.29 16.13
CA GLY A 182 2.18 5.35 15.52
C GLY A 182 1.41 6.39 14.67
N MET A 183 0.08 6.40 14.70
CA MET A 183 -0.74 7.29 13.88
C MET A 183 -1.11 8.60 14.60
N VAL A 184 -1.10 9.71 13.87
CA VAL A 184 -1.36 11.05 14.39
C VAL A 184 -2.47 11.72 13.56
N VAL A 185 -3.51 12.21 14.23
CA VAL A 185 -4.54 13.03 13.58
C VAL A 185 -3.92 14.35 13.12
N GLY A 186 -4.25 14.76 11.91
CA GLY A 186 -3.74 15.94 11.22
C GLY A 186 -2.47 15.68 10.40
N GLU A 187 -1.85 14.52 10.55
CA GLU A 187 -0.62 14.17 9.83
C GLU A 187 -0.89 13.61 8.42
N THR A 188 0.10 13.75 7.54
CA THR A 188 0.08 13.21 6.18
C THR A 188 0.70 11.83 6.12
N TYR A 189 0.07 10.92 5.37
CA TYR A 189 0.60 9.60 5.05
C TYR A 189 0.39 9.27 3.57
N GLU A 190 1.35 8.56 2.99
CA GLU A 190 1.20 7.98 1.66
C GLU A 190 0.96 6.47 1.76
N VAL A 191 -0.20 6.01 1.30
CA VAL A 191 -0.58 4.60 1.31
C VAL A 191 -0.14 3.96 0.01
N HIS A 192 0.53 2.81 0.12
CA HIS A 192 0.93 1.97 -1.00
C HIS A 192 0.16 0.66 -0.98
N TRP A 193 -0.32 0.27 -2.16
CA TRP A 193 -0.90 -1.04 -2.40
C TRP A 193 -0.08 -1.76 -3.47
N PRO A 194 0.87 -2.61 -3.08
CA PRO A 194 1.52 -3.53 -4.00
C PRO A 194 0.49 -4.49 -4.61
N HIS A 195 0.53 -4.64 -5.93
CA HIS A 195 -0.31 -5.54 -6.69
C HIS A 195 0.56 -6.52 -7.46
N SER A 196 0.08 -7.76 -7.57
CA SER A 196 0.74 -8.80 -8.37
C SER A 196 -0.27 -9.65 -9.13
N ALA A 197 0.07 -10.00 -10.37
CA ALA A 197 -0.63 -11.01 -11.17
C ALA A 197 -0.33 -12.43 -10.67
N ALA A 198 0.76 -12.61 -9.92
CA ALA A 198 1.16 -13.89 -9.32
C ALA A 198 0.75 -14.01 -7.84
N GLY A 199 0.01 -13.05 -7.30
CA GLY A 199 -0.55 -13.15 -5.95
C GLY A 199 -1.60 -14.26 -5.83
N ALA A 200 -1.93 -14.68 -4.61
CA ALA A 200 -3.00 -15.63 -4.35
C ALA A 200 -4.39 -14.94 -4.38
N CYS A 201 -4.68 -14.28 -5.51
CA CYS A 201 -5.84 -13.41 -5.68
C CYS A 201 -7.17 -14.12 -5.40
N GLY A 202 -8.02 -13.50 -4.57
CA GLY A 202 -9.33 -14.01 -4.19
C GLY A 202 -9.29 -15.16 -3.17
N THR A 203 -8.12 -15.52 -2.65
CA THR A 203 -7.97 -16.54 -1.61
C THR A 203 -7.69 -15.90 -0.25
N VAL A 204 -7.69 -16.72 0.81
CA VAL A 204 -7.31 -16.29 2.17
C VAL A 204 -5.83 -15.93 2.30
N ASP A 205 -5.00 -16.28 1.31
CA ASP A 205 -3.56 -15.97 1.23
C ASP A 205 -3.24 -14.71 0.45
N GLN A 206 -4.25 -13.93 0.05
CA GLN A 206 -4.00 -12.81 -0.85
C GLN A 206 -3.04 -11.76 -0.25
N TYR A 207 -3.21 -11.43 1.04
CA TYR A 207 -2.46 -10.39 1.71
C TYR A 207 -1.33 -10.98 2.55
N GLN A 208 -0.13 -10.42 2.39
CA GLN A 208 1.11 -10.95 2.97
C GLN A 208 1.97 -9.84 3.55
N THR A 209 2.72 -10.16 4.61
CA THR A 209 3.78 -9.35 5.21
C THR A 209 4.97 -10.28 5.50
N PRO A 210 6.14 -10.07 4.88
CA PRO A 210 6.48 -8.97 3.99
C PRO A 210 5.73 -9.04 2.66
N PHE A 211 5.37 -7.89 2.08
CA PHE A 211 4.57 -7.81 0.85
C PHE A 211 5.14 -8.64 -0.33
N ARG A 212 6.45 -8.88 -0.33
CA ARG A 212 7.15 -9.63 -1.37
C ARG A 212 6.69 -11.08 -1.44
N ASP A 213 6.29 -11.69 -0.33
CA ASP A 213 5.71 -13.04 -0.32
C ASP A 213 4.46 -13.11 -1.20
N GLY A 214 3.61 -12.08 -1.11
CA GLY A 214 2.45 -11.93 -1.95
C GLY A 214 2.80 -11.63 -3.41
N VAL A 215 3.82 -10.79 -3.66
CA VAL A 215 4.26 -10.48 -5.03
C VAL A 215 4.72 -11.74 -5.78
N PHE A 216 5.45 -12.61 -5.10
CA PHE A 216 6.07 -13.80 -5.69
C PHE A 216 5.31 -15.11 -5.46
N CYS A 217 4.10 -15.07 -4.87
CA CYS A 217 3.44 -16.25 -4.33
C CYS A 217 3.38 -17.46 -5.30
N ASN A 218 2.97 -17.20 -6.55
CA ASN A 218 2.85 -18.20 -7.61
C ASN A 218 4.01 -18.19 -8.63
N LEU A 219 5.19 -17.70 -8.24
CA LEU A 219 6.40 -17.71 -9.07
C LEU A 219 7.48 -18.63 -8.50
N THR A 220 8.30 -19.20 -9.38
CA THR A 220 9.57 -19.86 -9.05
C THR A 220 10.75 -18.94 -9.34
N PRO A 221 11.94 -19.18 -8.73
CA PRO A 221 13.15 -18.41 -9.05
C PRO A 221 13.45 -18.37 -10.55
N GLU A 222 13.34 -19.52 -11.24
CA GLU A 222 13.61 -19.63 -12.68
C GLU A 222 12.65 -18.78 -13.52
N GLN A 223 11.38 -18.70 -13.11
CA GLN A 223 10.41 -17.83 -13.76
C GLN A 223 10.79 -16.36 -13.57
N VAL A 224 11.18 -15.96 -12.36
CA VAL A 224 11.58 -14.57 -12.06
C VAL A 224 12.85 -14.18 -12.83
N ASP A 225 13.82 -15.10 -12.95
CA ASP A 225 15.06 -14.86 -13.71
C ASP A 225 14.82 -14.75 -15.23
N GLY A 226 13.78 -15.43 -15.73
CA GLY A 226 13.38 -15.36 -17.14
C GLY A 226 12.54 -14.13 -17.51
N MET A 227 12.04 -13.36 -16.54
CA MET A 227 11.19 -12.20 -16.82
C MET A 227 11.98 -11.03 -17.38
N LEU A 228 11.53 -10.47 -18.49
CA LEU A 228 12.05 -9.22 -19.03
C LEU A 228 11.39 -8.03 -18.33
N GLY A 229 11.99 -6.84 -18.47
CA GLY A 229 11.46 -5.62 -17.83
C GLY A 229 10.00 -5.32 -18.17
N GLN A 230 9.54 -5.64 -19.39
CA GLN A 230 8.14 -5.46 -19.76
C GLN A 230 7.21 -6.49 -19.09
N ASP A 231 7.67 -7.73 -18.85
CA ASP A 231 6.89 -8.75 -18.14
C ASP A 231 6.68 -8.35 -16.69
N ILE A 232 7.73 -7.80 -16.06
CA ILE A 232 7.68 -7.25 -14.69
C ILE A 232 6.71 -6.07 -14.64
N ALA A 233 6.85 -5.09 -15.52
CA ALA A 233 6.00 -3.90 -15.54
C ALA A 233 4.52 -4.21 -15.75
N ASN A 234 4.20 -5.31 -16.45
CA ASN A 234 2.84 -5.77 -16.68
C ASN A 234 2.27 -6.60 -15.52
N SER A 235 3.13 -7.26 -14.73
CA SER A 235 2.72 -8.26 -13.74
C SER A 235 2.82 -7.76 -12.30
N VAL A 236 3.60 -6.71 -12.05
CA VAL A 236 3.82 -6.11 -10.73
C VAL A 236 3.66 -4.60 -10.82
N GLY A 237 2.94 -4.04 -9.85
CA GLY A 237 2.76 -2.60 -9.76
C GLY A 237 2.31 -2.13 -8.40
N VAL A 238 2.42 -0.83 -8.14
CA VAL A 238 2.04 -0.22 -6.87
C VAL A 238 1.09 0.93 -7.15
N GLN A 239 -0.03 0.94 -6.44
CA GLN A 239 -0.89 2.11 -6.36
C GLN A 239 -0.47 2.95 -5.16
N ALA A 240 -0.45 4.27 -5.32
CA ALA A 240 -0.11 5.19 -4.24
C ALA A 240 -1.12 6.33 -4.14
N GLN A 241 -1.49 6.68 -2.91
CA GLN A 241 -2.39 7.80 -2.63
C GLN A 241 -2.02 8.47 -1.31
N VAL A 242 -2.05 9.81 -1.31
CA VAL A 242 -1.62 10.63 -0.17
C VAL A 242 -2.85 11.18 0.56
N PHE A 243 -2.84 11.04 1.89
CA PHE A 243 -3.93 11.49 2.74
C PHE A 243 -3.43 12.30 3.94
N THR A 244 -4.16 13.37 4.29
CA THR A 244 -4.15 13.91 5.66
C THR A 244 -5.25 13.25 6.47
N ILE A 245 -4.89 12.65 7.60
CA ILE A 245 -5.83 11.96 8.48
C ILE A 245 -6.56 12.98 9.36
N ILE A 246 -7.88 12.90 9.46
CA ILE A 246 -8.67 13.79 10.31
C ILE A 246 -9.66 13.00 11.19
N ASN A 247 -10.02 13.56 12.33
CA ASN A 247 -11.03 12.99 13.23
C ASN A 247 -12.42 13.52 12.85
N ASP A 248 -12.90 13.10 11.68
CA ASP A 248 -14.21 13.45 11.12
C ASP A 248 -14.78 12.26 10.32
N GLU A 249 -15.89 11.69 10.83
CA GLU A 249 -16.55 10.52 10.24
C GLU A 249 -17.23 10.82 8.89
N SER A 250 -17.45 12.09 8.53
CA SER A 250 -17.91 12.40 7.17
C SER A 250 -16.88 11.98 6.13
N TYR A 251 -15.61 11.82 6.52
CA TYR A 251 -14.52 11.32 5.68
C TYR A 251 -14.24 9.82 5.83
N PHE A 252 -15.18 9.07 6.41
CA PHE A 252 -15.07 7.61 6.55
C PHE A 252 -15.07 6.91 5.19
N TYR A 253 -14.18 5.92 5.06
CA TYR A 253 -14.08 5.00 3.94
C TYR A 253 -13.81 3.60 4.47
N PRO A 254 -14.69 2.61 4.20
CA PRO A 254 -14.63 1.33 4.88
C PRO A 254 -13.53 0.40 4.36
N ASP A 255 -13.20 0.44 3.07
CA ASP A 255 -12.48 -0.66 2.41
C ASP A 255 -11.10 -0.24 1.88
N LEU A 256 -10.29 0.41 2.72
CA LEU A 256 -8.95 0.88 2.34
C LEU A 256 -7.99 -0.24 1.93
N ILE A 257 -8.23 -1.48 2.36
CA ILE A 257 -7.34 -2.62 2.06
C ILE A 257 -7.38 -3.04 0.57
N LYS A 258 -8.41 -2.62 -0.18
CA LYS A 258 -8.69 -3.13 -1.55
C LYS A 258 -7.94 -2.42 -2.68
N GLY A 259 -7.09 -1.44 -2.38
CA GLY A 259 -6.39 -0.64 -3.38
C GLY A 259 -6.77 0.84 -3.35
N MET A 260 -6.27 1.59 -4.34
CA MET A 260 -6.50 3.02 -4.47
C MET A 260 -7.98 3.39 -4.38
N VAL A 261 -8.30 4.38 -3.55
CA VAL A 261 -9.67 4.88 -3.42
C VAL A 261 -10.05 5.60 -4.70
N THR A 262 -11.11 5.11 -5.35
CA THR A 262 -11.68 5.73 -6.54
C THR A 262 -13.04 6.32 -6.21
N TYR A 263 -13.07 7.64 -5.98
CA TYR A 263 -14.30 8.32 -5.59
C TYR A 263 -14.39 9.69 -6.24
N LYS A 264 -15.03 9.73 -7.42
CA LYS A 264 -15.11 10.92 -8.29
C LYS A 264 -15.69 12.15 -7.59
N VAL A 265 -16.66 11.97 -6.68
CA VAL A 265 -17.28 13.10 -5.95
C VAL A 265 -16.26 13.84 -5.08
N ARG A 266 -15.21 13.14 -4.62
CA ARG A 266 -14.08 13.73 -3.88
C ARG A 266 -12.79 13.77 -4.70
N ASP A 267 -12.90 13.54 -6.01
CA ASP A 267 -11.77 13.60 -6.94
C ASP A 267 -10.59 12.68 -6.57
N MET A 268 -10.89 11.58 -5.87
CA MET A 268 -9.91 10.57 -5.47
C MET A 268 -9.68 9.57 -6.61
N GLY A 269 -8.41 9.31 -6.94
CA GLY A 269 -8.02 8.34 -7.97
C GLY A 269 -8.35 8.77 -9.40
N THR A 270 -8.53 10.08 -9.63
CA THR A 270 -8.87 10.64 -10.96
C THR A 270 -7.64 11.22 -11.67
N ASP A 271 -6.71 11.81 -10.91
CA ASP A 271 -5.51 12.49 -11.41
C ASP A 271 -4.25 11.64 -11.21
N VAL A 272 -4.14 10.55 -11.96
CA VAL A 272 -3.08 9.56 -11.77
C VAL A 272 -1.90 9.76 -12.71
N THR A 273 -0.67 9.68 -12.18
CA THR A 273 0.57 9.53 -12.94
C THR A 273 0.96 8.06 -12.99
N PHE A 274 1.31 7.58 -14.18
CA PHE A 274 1.77 6.22 -14.45
C PHE A 274 3.24 6.25 -14.83
N TYR A 275 4.12 5.51 -14.15
CA TYR A 275 5.54 5.49 -14.51
C TYR A 275 6.24 4.20 -14.04
N SER A 276 7.39 3.89 -14.63
CA SER A 276 8.22 2.77 -14.17
C SER A 276 9.06 3.19 -12.98
N GLY A 277 9.05 2.39 -11.92
CA GLY A 277 9.85 2.63 -10.72
C GLY A 277 10.36 1.34 -10.09
N SER A 278 10.84 1.44 -8.86
CA SER A 278 11.29 0.31 -8.05
C SER A 278 10.42 0.13 -6.81
N THR A 279 10.78 -0.80 -5.91
CA THR A 279 10.32 -0.74 -4.52
C THR A 279 10.98 0.43 -3.79
N THR A 280 10.30 0.97 -2.78
CA THR A 280 10.65 2.21 -2.07
C THR A 280 10.83 1.96 -0.56
N GLY A 281 10.96 3.02 0.24
CA GLY A 281 11.23 2.97 1.68
C GLY A 281 12.64 3.42 2.08
N GLN A 282 12.88 3.59 3.38
CA GLN A 282 14.12 4.17 3.92
C GLN A 282 15.40 3.38 3.65
N THR A 283 15.29 2.10 3.30
CA THR A 283 16.45 1.25 3.00
C THR A 283 17.04 1.54 1.60
N VAL A 284 16.42 2.43 0.82
CA VAL A 284 16.90 2.93 -0.47
C VAL A 284 16.91 4.46 -0.51
N ASN A 285 17.80 5.02 -1.33
CA ASN A 285 17.95 6.47 -1.53
C ASN A 285 18.56 6.75 -2.91
N ASN A 286 19.12 7.94 -3.13
CA ASN A 286 19.76 8.33 -4.39
C ASN A 286 21.15 7.72 -4.62
N THR A 287 21.68 6.98 -3.64
CA THR A 287 22.94 6.22 -3.70
C THR A 287 22.71 4.72 -3.64
N MET A 288 21.75 4.24 -2.85
CA MET A 288 21.36 2.84 -2.71
C MET A 288 20.04 2.57 -3.43
N CYS A 289 20.10 1.83 -4.52
CA CYS A 289 18.98 1.50 -5.39
C CYS A 289 18.38 0.12 -5.05
N SER A 290 17.06 0.02 -5.20
CA SER A 290 16.37 -1.27 -5.24
C SER A 290 16.58 -1.94 -6.59
N GLN A 291 16.86 -3.25 -6.57
CA GLN A 291 16.95 -4.10 -7.76
C GLN A 291 15.57 -4.59 -8.25
N TYR A 292 14.47 -4.24 -7.57
CA TYR A 292 13.12 -4.71 -7.92
C TYR A 292 12.39 -3.69 -8.79
N THR A 293 12.62 -3.78 -10.09
CA THR A 293 12.31 -2.75 -11.08
C THR A 293 12.45 -3.36 -12.49
N PRO A 294 11.76 -2.84 -13.52
CA PRO A 294 10.80 -1.75 -13.52
C PRO A 294 9.37 -2.21 -13.22
N ILE A 295 8.83 -1.85 -12.04
CA ILE A 295 7.42 -2.08 -11.70
C ILE A 295 6.57 -0.87 -12.10
N THR A 296 5.30 -1.08 -12.44
CA THR A 296 4.40 0.03 -12.80
C THR A 296 3.89 0.72 -11.53
N TRP A 297 4.10 2.03 -11.40
CA TRP A 297 3.47 2.86 -10.37
C TRP A 297 2.25 3.58 -10.92
N GLN A 298 1.18 3.65 -10.11
CA GLN A 298 -0.03 4.45 -10.33
C GLN A 298 -0.21 5.38 -9.14
N VAL A 299 0.20 6.65 -9.29
CA VAL A 299 0.25 7.60 -8.18
C VAL A 299 -0.82 8.66 -8.36
N ASP A 300 -1.74 8.78 -7.41
CA ASP A 300 -2.67 9.90 -7.35
C ASP A 300 -1.89 11.19 -7.04
N ARG A 301 -1.95 12.16 -7.97
CA ARG A 301 -1.22 13.42 -7.85
C ARG A 301 -1.82 14.35 -6.80
N LYS A 302 -3.05 14.10 -6.34
CA LYS A 302 -3.74 14.94 -5.37
C LYS A 302 -3.61 14.40 -3.96
N CYS A 303 -3.56 15.32 -2.99
CA CYS A 303 -3.70 14.93 -1.59
C CYS A 303 -5.16 15.04 -1.14
N HIS A 304 -5.62 14.05 -0.38
CA HIS A 304 -7.00 13.96 0.08
C HIS A 304 -7.13 13.98 1.59
N LEU A 305 -8.35 14.21 2.07
CA LEU A 305 -8.71 14.02 3.48
C LEU A 305 -9.35 12.64 3.67
N ILE A 306 -9.04 11.99 4.78
CA ILE A 306 -9.68 10.73 5.17
C ILE A 306 -9.81 10.62 6.69
N SER A 307 -10.85 9.93 7.15
CA SER A 307 -11.07 9.79 8.59
C SER A 307 -10.02 8.89 9.27
N ALA A 308 -9.71 9.19 10.52
CA ALA A 308 -8.88 8.34 11.38
C ALA A 308 -9.49 6.94 11.57
N SER A 309 -10.82 6.84 11.67
CA SER A 309 -11.53 5.56 11.78
C SER A 309 -11.40 4.70 10.52
N SER A 310 -11.20 5.29 9.33
CA SER A 310 -10.87 4.54 8.10
C SER A 310 -9.53 3.80 8.23
N PHE A 311 -8.50 4.47 8.74
CA PHE A 311 -7.18 3.85 8.96
C PHE A 311 -7.24 2.83 10.10
N ASP A 312 -7.93 3.12 11.19
CA ASP A 312 -8.07 2.16 12.29
C ASP A 312 -8.83 0.90 11.83
N LYS A 313 -9.82 1.05 10.95
CA LYS A 313 -10.48 -0.08 10.28
C LYS A 313 -9.53 -0.80 9.32
N LEU A 314 -8.69 -0.10 8.55
CA LEU A 314 -7.66 -0.73 7.71
C LEU A 314 -6.78 -1.68 8.54
N CYS A 315 -6.28 -1.22 9.68
CA CYS A 315 -5.50 -2.05 10.60
C CYS A 315 -6.30 -3.23 11.18
N LEU A 316 -7.61 -3.07 11.41
CA LEU A 316 -8.48 -4.19 11.77
C LEU A 316 -8.60 -5.20 10.62
N ASP A 317 -8.85 -4.74 9.40
CA ASP A 317 -8.95 -5.59 8.21
C ASP A 317 -7.63 -6.36 7.98
N MET A 318 -6.48 -5.73 8.20
CA MET A 318 -5.16 -6.37 8.12
C MET A 318 -4.95 -7.43 9.20
N LYS A 319 -5.34 -7.16 10.45
CA LYS A 319 -5.32 -8.15 11.55
C LYS A 319 -6.22 -9.37 11.30
N MET A 320 -7.17 -9.26 10.38
CA MET A 320 -8.08 -10.35 10.01
C MET A 320 -7.57 -11.19 8.83
N GLN A 321 -6.43 -10.84 8.23
CA GLN A 321 -5.82 -11.65 7.18
C GLN A 321 -5.21 -12.93 7.76
N ARG A 322 -4.96 -13.93 6.91
CA ARG A 322 -4.38 -15.20 7.35
C ARG A 322 -2.92 -15.03 7.78
N ASP A 323 -2.19 -14.18 7.08
CA ASP A 323 -0.81 -13.86 7.40
C ASP A 323 -0.72 -12.84 8.52
N ASP A 324 0.40 -12.83 9.25
CA ASP A 324 0.63 -11.84 10.31
C ASP A 324 1.13 -10.52 9.71
N MET A 325 0.20 -9.59 9.51
CA MET A 325 0.50 -8.26 8.97
C MET A 325 0.93 -7.24 10.04
N SER A 326 1.34 -7.68 11.24
CA SER A 326 1.61 -6.78 12.38
C SER A 326 2.73 -5.76 12.12
N GLU A 327 3.72 -6.08 11.29
CA GLU A 327 4.81 -5.18 10.88
C GLU A 327 4.33 -4.01 9.99
N ASP A 328 3.13 -4.08 9.42
CA ASP A 328 2.55 -3.03 8.56
C ASP A 328 1.41 -2.25 9.25
N LEU A 329 1.22 -2.40 10.57
CA LEU A 329 0.15 -1.72 11.32
C LEU A 329 0.52 -0.32 11.84
N HIS A 330 1.66 0.19 11.38
CA HIS A 330 2.21 1.49 11.75
C HIS A 330 2.79 2.16 10.51
N PRO A 331 3.01 3.49 10.52
CA PRO A 331 3.71 4.13 9.42
C PRO A 331 5.17 3.66 9.38
N HIS A 332 5.63 3.32 8.18
CA HIS A 332 7.05 3.26 7.86
C HIS A 332 7.52 4.67 7.50
N GLY A 333 8.81 4.96 7.49
CA GLY A 333 9.26 6.28 7.08
C GLY A 333 9.53 6.36 5.59
N SER A 334 9.57 7.60 5.12
CA SER A 334 9.66 7.94 3.72
C SER A 334 11.11 7.98 3.23
N ARG A 335 11.37 7.48 2.02
CA ARG A 335 12.63 7.69 1.29
C ARG A 335 12.82 9.15 0.85
N GLU A 336 14.08 9.49 0.57
CA GLU A 336 14.41 10.74 -0.14
C GLU A 336 13.83 10.76 -1.55
N LEU A 337 13.37 11.94 -1.99
CA LEU A 337 12.88 12.17 -3.34
C LEU A 337 13.92 11.68 -4.36
N VAL A 338 13.46 10.85 -5.31
CA VAL A 338 14.32 10.34 -6.38
C VAL A 338 14.84 11.49 -7.24
N THR A 339 16.15 11.53 -7.47
CA THR A 339 16.77 12.48 -8.42
C THR A 339 16.31 12.23 -9.86
N ASN A 340 16.29 13.28 -10.68
CA ASN A 340 15.81 13.19 -12.06
C ASN A 340 16.51 12.11 -12.90
N ASN A 341 17.80 11.88 -12.68
CA ASN A 341 18.57 10.84 -13.39
C ASN A 341 18.23 9.41 -12.97
N LEU A 342 17.53 9.21 -11.85
CA LEU A 342 17.03 7.92 -11.37
C LEU A 342 15.52 7.75 -11.59
N ALA A 343 14.81 8.83 -11.93
CA ALA A 343 13.41 8.78 -12.32
C ALA A 343 13.27 8.38 -13.79
N ALA A 344 12.39 7.42 -14.09
CA ALA A 344 12.06 7.00 -15.45
C ALA A 344 11.64 8.18 -16.34
N ASP A 345 11.84 8.11 -17.65
CA ASP A 345 11.37 9.10 -18.62
C ASP A 345 9.99 8.77 -19.22
N ASN A 346 9.37 7.67 -18.80
CA ASN A 346 8.15 7.13 -19.38
C ASN A 346 6.86 7.54 -18.65
N GLN A 347 6.87 8.60 -17.81
CA GLN A 347 5.65 9.08 -17.11
C GLN A 347 4.51 9.31 -18.09
N GLN A 348 3.31 8.91 -17.74
CA GLN A 348 2.10 9.22 -18.48
C GLN A 348 1.06 9.75 -17.51
N PHE A 349 0.21 10.67 -17.95
CA PHE A 349 -0.81 11.27 -17.09
C PHE A 349 -2.21 10.80 -17.51
N ALA A 350 -3.08 10.55 -16.53
CA ALA A 350 -4.50 10.32 -16.79
C ALA A 350 -5.07 11.50 -17.62
N GLY A 351 -5.81 11.19 -18.68
CA GLY A 351 -6.35 12.18 -19.63
C GLY A 351 -5.45 12.54 -20.82
N ASP A 352 -4.17 12.17 -20.83
CA ASP A 352 -3.27 12.47 -21.97
C ASP A 352 -3.65 11.74 -23.26
N ARG A 353 -4.24 10.54 -23.15
CA ARG A 353 -4.66 9.74 -24.31
C ARG A 353 -5.78 10.43 -25.11
N ASP A 354 -6.69 11.12 -24.43
CA ASP A 354 -7.77 11.86 -25.09
C ASP A 354 -7.25 13.15 -25.73
N ARG A 355 -6.28 13.81 -25.08
CA ARG A 355 -5.62 15.00 -25.61
C ARG A 355 -4.79 14.70 -26.87
N LYS A 356 -4.06 13.57 -26.93
CA LYS A 356 -3.33 13.13 -28.12
C LYS A 356 -4.22 12.61 -29.26
N LYS A 357 -5.39 12.04 -28.96
CA LYS A 357 -6.37 11.65 -30.00
C LYS A 357 -7.00 12.87 -30.69
N ASN A 358 -7.24 13.94 -29.95
CA ASN A 358 -7.79 15.18 -30.50
C ASN A 358 -6.77 15.93 -31.38
N LEU A 359 -5.48 15.92 -31.01
CA LEU A 359 -4.40 16.53 -31.81
C LEU A 359 -4.05 15.77 -33.10
N ARG A 360 -4.59 14.56 -33.31
CA ARG A 360 -4.45 13.80 -34.58
C ARG A 360 -5.68 13.93 -35.48
N ARG A 361 -6.67 14.73 -35.07
CA ARG A 361 -7.93 14.98 -35.80
C ARG A 361 -8.07 16.43 -36.26
N GLU A 362 -7.08 17.26 -35.97
CA GLU A 362 -6.81 18.56 -36.60
C GLU A 362 -5.63 18.39 -37.55
#